data_AF-A0A1Y1M254-F1
#
_entry.id   AF-A0A1Y1M254-F1
#
_cell.length_a   1.000
_cell.length_b   1.000
_cell.length_c   1.000
_cell.angle_alpha   90.00
_cell.angle_beta   90.00
_cell.angle_gamma   90.00
#
_symmetry.space_group_name_H-M   'P 1'
#
loop_
_entity.id
_entity.type
_entity.pdbx_description
1 polymer ?
#
loop_
_entity_poly.entity_id
_entity_poly.type
_entity_poly.pdbx_seq_one_letter_code
_entity_poly.pdbx_strand_id
1 'polypeptide(L)'
;PVLSHLRKCAEAEPELAVQLDVFDEQRESDDAQSMQGPHGVDLNSPLDVFYAILKQVADTPQEIPFLSILQHLLRVDPKEAVSDIIWDTAERLVHRATLLENREGATRLLRTPSVQAKLFCQCQLRSDSSPSRRQSLNTVPLSPQLGPPPLPPLGPIQPPPPPPPPSVPPPPHIPPPAPLPPPALPKIRTPTSPTIEVDTVVEKLPQQKTPTPKIKMKTINWNKIPSNKVVGKNNIWTQVAYSHQDSPRVDMDWSEMEDLFCQQVPPSAQNSPKLGNREGNSETLERRMRKENTEITLLDGKRSLNVNIFLKQFRSTNEEIIQLIKDGEHEDIGAEKLRGLLKILPEVDELDMLKSFAGDFTKLGNAEKFLLQLTNLSNYKLRIESMLLKEEFASNMNYLEPSINSMLLAAEDLMTNSPLQEVLYMILVAGNFLNSGGYAGNAAGVKLSSLQKITDIRANKPNMNLIHYVALQAEKRNNPKLLTFADNVGVLEDAAK
;
A
#
# COMPACT_ATOMS: atom_id res chain seq x y z
N PRO A 1 48.72 1.50 -5.12
CA PRO A 1 49.87 1.99 -5.91
C PRO A 1 50.78 2.95 -5.12
N VAL A 2 50.28 4.10 -4.66
CA VAL A 2 51.11 5.13 -3.98
C VAL A 2 51.54 4.68 -2.57
N LEU A 3 50.61 4.27 -1.70
CA LEU A 3 50.93 3.76 -0.35
C LEU A 3 51.91 2.57 -0.38
N SER A 4 51.75 1.66 -1.35
CA SER A 4 52.66 0.52 -1.58
C SER A 4 54.06 0.91 -2.09
N HIS A 5 54.25 2.16 -2.55
CA HIS A 5 55.58 2.72 -2.82
C HIS A 5 56.12 3.45 -1.59
N LEU A 6 55.29 4.21 -0.87
CA LEU A 6 55.68 4.91 0.35
C LEU A 6 56.16 3.95 1.46
N ARG A 7 55.47 2.80 1.66
CA ARG A 7 55.93 1.77 2.60
C ARG A 7 57.32 1.21 2.27
N LYS A 8 57.71 1.14 0.99
CA LYS A 8 59.07 0.73 0.59
C LYS A 8 60.12 1.81 0.83
N CYS A 9 59.73 3.08 0.86
CA CYS A 9 60.62 4.18 1.26
C CYS A 9 60.77 4.26 2.78
N ALA A 10 59.73 3.89 3.53
CA ALA A 10 59.72 3.88 5.00
C ALA A 10 60.71 2.89 5.64
N GLU A 11 61.17 1.86 4.90
CA GLU A 11 62.28 0.98 5.32
C GLU A 11 63.60 1.74 5.54
N ALA A 12 63.76 2.93 4.94
CA ALA A 12 64.95 3.78 5.09
C ALA A 12 64.72 5.02 5.99
N GLU A 13 63.47 5.40 6.26
CA GLU A 13 63.10 6.64 6.97
C GLU A 13 62.05 6.35 8.06
N PRO A 14 62.45 6.24 9.34
CA PRO A 14 61.58 5.77 10.41
C PRO A 14 60.44 6.74 10.76
N GLU A 15 60.60 8.04 10.54
CA GLU A 15 59.50 9.00 10.71
C GLU A 15 58.38 8.78 9.67
N LEU A 16 58.73 8.33 8.45
CA LEU A 16 57.75 8.00 7.42
C LEU A 16 57.00 6.70 7.75
N ALA A 17 57.63 5.74 8.44
CA ALA A 17 56.94 4.57 8.96
C ALA A 17 55.86 4.98 9.98
N VAL A 18 56.23 5.76 10.99
CA VAL A 18 55.28 6.27 12.01
C VAL A 18 54.14 7.08 11.38
N GLN A 19 54.40 7.90 10.36
CA GLN A 19 53.35 8.63 9.65
C GLN A 19 52.43 7.72 8.82
N LEU A 20 52.91 6.60 8.30
CA LEU A 20 52.09 5.62 7.60
C LEU A 20 51.26 4.77 8.57
N ASP A 21 51.81 4.43 9.74
CA ASP A 21 51.07 3.71 10.79
C ASP A 21 49.96 4.60 11.38
N VAL A 22 50.23 5.88 11.67
CA VAL A 22 49.19 6.85 12.07
C VAL A 22 48.15 7.07 10.97
N PHE A 23 48.53 7.00 9.69
CA PHE A 23 47.57 7.03 8.57
C PHE A 23 46.73 5.75 8.47
N ASP A 24 47.28 4.59 8.82
CA ASP A 24 46.52 3.34 8.93
C ASP A 24 45.55 3.37 10.12
N GLU A 25 46.01 3.76 11.31
CA GLU A 25 45.16 3.91 12.51
C GLU A 25 44.05 4.94 12.29
N GLN A 26 44.35 6.10 11.69
CA GLN A 26 43.33 7.11 11.39
C GLN A 26 42.35 6.61 10.32
N ARG A 27 42.82 5.90 9.28
CA ARG A 27 41.90 5.28 8.31
C ARG A 27 41.01 4.23 8.98
N GLU A 28 41.55 3.36 9.82
CA GLU A 28 40.75 2.32 10.50
C GLU A 28 39.77 2.92 11.52
N SER A 29 40.14 4.03 12.17
CA SER A 29 39.23 4.88 12.94
C SER A 29 38.12 5.49 12.07
N ASP A 30 38.46 6.07 10.91
CA ASP A 30 37.53 6.75 10.02
C ASP A 30 36.58 5.75 9.32
N ASP A 31 37.10 4.58 8.92
CA ASP A 31 36.32 3.45 8.40
C ASP A 31 35.40 2.88 9.49
N ALA A 32 35.87 2.74 10.74
CA ALA A 32 35.03 2.31 11.87
C ALA A 32 33.93 3.33 12.21
N GLN A 33 34.22 4.63 12.12
CA GLN A 33 33.23 5.71 12.29
C GLN A 33 32.25 5.78 11.10
N SER A 34 32.70 5.44 9.89
CA SER A 34 31.86 5.34 8.69
C SER A 34 30.89 4.15 8.74
N MET A 35 31.33 3.03 9.34
CA MET A 35 30.53 1.82 9.53
C MET A 35 29.55 1.90 10.72
N GLN A 36 29.81 2.79 11.69
CA GLN A 36 28.91 3.04 12.83
C GLN A 36 27.82 4.05 12.45
N GLY A 37 26.60 3.55 12.27
CA GLY A 37 25.41 4.38 12.11
C GLY A 37 25.06 5.17 13.38
N PRO A 38 24.04 6.06 13.29
CA PRO A 38 23.64 6.94 14.39
C PRO A 38 23.48 6.18 15.72
N HIS A 39 24.17 6.67 16.75
CA HIS A 39 24.24 6.06 18.09
C HIS A 39 24.95 4.70 18.19
N GLY A 40 25.84 4.35 17.24
CA GLY A 40 26.69 3.16 17.32
C GLY A 40 26.02 1.88 16.81
N VAL A 41 25.09 2.00 15.86
CA VAL A 41 24.34 0.90 15.27
C VAL A 41 25.08 0.41 14.02
N ASP A 42 25.39 -0.89 13.91
CA ASP A 42 25.88 -1.45 12.64
C ASP A 42 24.76 -1.46 11.61
N LEU A 43 24.89 -0.61 10.58
CA LEU A 43 23.90 -0.49 9.50
C LEU A 43 23.91 -1.69 8.55
N ASN A 44 24.91 -2.57 8.64
CA ASN A 44 25.03 -3.80 7.86
C ASN A 44 24.37 -5.00 8.56
N SER A 45 24.01 -4.86 9.84
CA SER A 45 23.30 -5.86 10.63
C SER A 45 21.79 -5.58 10.63
N PRO A 46 20.96 -6.39 9.94
CA PRO A 46 19.50 -6.19 9.92
C PRO A 46 18.88 -6.29 11.32
N LEU A 47 19.53 -7.02 12.24
CA LEU A 47 19.07 -7.23 13.60
C LEU A 47 19.31 -6.00 14.48
N ASP A 48 20.48 -5.37 14.36
CA ASP A 48 20.82 -4.17 15.13
C ASP A 48 20.07 -2.94 14.60
N VAL A 49 19.91 -2.81 13.28
CA VAL A 49 19.01 -1.82 12.67
C VAL A 49 17.56 -2.01 13.15
N PHE A 50 17.07 -3.25 13.20
CA PHE A 50 15.73 -3.55 13.73
C PHE A 50 15.59 -3.14 15.21
N TYR A 51 16.55 -3.51 16.07
CA TYR A 51 16.48 -3.16 17.49
C TYR A 51 16.66 -1.66 17.74
N ALA A 52 17.45 -0.96 16.93
CA ALA A 52 17.58 0.50 16.98
C ALA A 52 16.25 1.20 16.65
N ILE A 53 15.58 0.80 15.55
CA ILE A 53 14.28 1.36 15.17
C ILE A 53 13.21 0.99 16.21
N LEU A 54 13.17 -0.27 16.68
CA LEU A 54 12.24 -0.69 17.72
C LEU A 54 12.41 0.16 19.00
N LYS A 55 13.65 0.39 19.45
CA LYS A 55 13.96 1.25 20.59
C LYS A 55 13.61 2.72 20.35
N GLN A 56 13.58 3.18 19.10
CA GLN A 56 13.19 4.55 18.73
C GLN A 56 11.67 4.76 18.73
N VAL A 57 10.87 3.70 18.48
CA VAL A 57 9.40 3.80 18.38
C VAL A 57 8.64 3.17 19.56
N ALA A 58 9.25 2.31 20.36
CA ALA A 58 8.61 1.71 21.54
C ALA A 58 8.10 2.78 22.52
N ASP A 59 6.95 2.53 23.14
CA ASP A 59 6.24 3.46 24.02
C ASP A 59 5.79 4.77 23.35
N THR A 60 5.83 4.85 22.01
CA THR A 60 5.35 6.02 21.23
C THR A 60 4.12 5.69 20.36
N PRO A 61 3.33 6.68 19.94
CA PRO A 61 2.26 6.50 18.95
C PRO A 61 2.73 5.90 17.60
N GLN A 62 4.03 5.91 17.31
CA GLN A 62 4.65 5.38 16.11
C GLN A 62 4.90 3.86 16.17
N GLU A 63 4.82 3.25 17.36
CA GLU A 63 4.92 1.80 17.54
C GLU A 63 3.84 1.04 16.74
N ILE A 64 2.60 1.54 16.76
CA ILE A 64 1.45 0.90 16.10
C ILE A 64 1.62 0.90 14.56
N PRO A 65 1.96 2.04 13.89
CA PRO A 65 2.40 2.04 12.49
C PRO A 65 3.57 1.10 12.20
N PHE A 66 4.62 1.08 13.03
CA PHE A 66 5.80 0.24 12.81
C PHE A 66 5.46 -1.26 12.87
N LEU A 67 4.74 -1.69 13.91
CA LEU A 67 4.24 -3.05 14.06
C LEU A 67 3.31 -3.44 12.89
N SER A 68 2.46 -2.52 12.42
CA SER A 68 1.62 -2.73 11.24
C SER A 68 2.45 -2.98 9.98
N ILE A 69 3.49 -2.17 9.72
CA ILE A 69 4.39 -2.37 8.57
C ILE A 69 5.05 -3.75 8.62
N LEU A 70 5.62 -4.12 9.78
CA LEU A 70 6.23 -5.44 9.98
C LEU A 70 5.23 -6.58 9.75
N GLN A 71 3.99 -6.44 10.24
CA GLN A 71 2.92 -7.43 10.04
C GLN A 71 2.46 -7.56 8.58
N HIS A 72 2.63 -6.54 7.74
CA HIS A 72 2.34 -6.64 6.30
C HIS A 72 3.53 -7.27 5.54
N LEU A 73 4.77 -6.85 5.85
CA LEU A 73 5.98 -7.41 5.23
C LEU A 73 6.15 -8.92 5.54
N LEU A 74 5.80 -9.35 6.77
CA LEU A 74 5.81 -10.76 7.18
C LEU A 74 4.82 -11.65 6.40
N ARG A 75 3.91 -11.07 5.59
CA ARG A 75 2.89 -11.80 4.81
C ARG A 75 3.26 -11.96 3.34
N VAL A 76 4.43 -11.48 2.92
CA VAL A 76 4.98 -11.70 1.58
C VAL A 76 5.63 -13.10 1.55
N ASP A 77 5.10 -14.03 0.76
CA ASP A 77 5.74 -15.35 0.59
C ASP A 77 6.92 -15.22 -0.40
N PRO A 78 8.18 -15.49 0.02
CA PRO A 78 9.36 -15.36 -0.82
C PRO A 78 9.42 -16.36 -1.99
N LYS A 79 8.41 -17.23 -2.17
CA LYS A 79 8.28 -18.15 -3.31
C LYS A 79 7.40 -17.61 -4.44
N GLU A 80 6.64 -16.54 -4.20
CA GLU A 80 5.82 -15.91 -5.24
C GLU A 80 6.66 -14.91 -6.04
N ALA A 81 6.59 -14.95 -7.37
CA ALA A 81 7.31 -14.01 -8.25
C ALA A 81 6.90 -12.53 -8.07
N VAL A 82 5.81 -12.27 -7.33
CA VAL A 82 5.36 -10.93 -6.95
C VAL A 82 6.12 -10.39 -5.71
N SER A 83 6.77 -11.26 -4.94
CA SER A 83 7.58 -10.91 -3.76
C SER A 83 8.60 -9.82 -4.07
N ASP A 84 9.43 -10.02 -5.10
CA ASP A 84 10.51 -9.10 -5.45
C ASP A 84 9.98 -7.72 -5.85
N ILE A 85 8.81 -7.68 -6.51
CA ILE A 85 8.11 -6.44 -6.88
C ILE A 85 7.58 -5.71 -5.62
N ILE A 86 7.08 -6.45 -4.63
CA ILE A 86 6.62 -5.90 -3.35
C ILE A 86 7.79 -5.30 -2.56
N TRP A 87 8.94 -6.00 -2.50
CA TRP A 87 10.12 -5.51 -1.79
C TRP A 87 10.77 -4.29 -2.46
N ASP A 88 10.95 -4.28 -3.79
CA ASP A 88 11.42 -3.11 -4.54
C ASP A 88 10.46 -1.91 -4.38
N THR A 89 9.14 -2.16 -4.40
CA THR A 89 8.14 -1.12 -4.14
C THR A 89 8.24 -0.58 -2.72
N ALA A 90 8.43 -1.44 -1.72
CA ALA A 90 8.58 -1.05 -0.32
C ALA A 90 9.85 -0.21 -0.09
N GLU A 91 11.00 -0.64 -0.62
CA GLU A 91 12.26 0.10 -0.56
C GLU A 91 12.11 1.51 -1.17
N ARG A 92 11.57 1.59 -2.38
CA ARG A 92 11.36 2.86 -3.09
C ARG A 92 10.39 3.79 -2.37
N LEU A 93 9.35 3.26 -1.71
CA LEU A 93 8.42 4.06 -0.91
C LEU A 93 9.06 4.57 0.38
N VAL A 94 9.83 3.75 1.09
CA VAL A 94 10.57 4.17 2.31
C VAL A 94 11.63 5.23 1.96
N HIS A 95 12.45 5.00 0.93
CA HIS A 95 13.45 5.96 0.48
C HIS A 95 12.82 7.31 0.05
N ARG A 96 11.69 7.27 -0.67
CA ARG A 96 10.95 8.49 -1.02
C ARG A 96 10.36 9.18 0.21
N ALA A 97 9.90 8.44 1.21
CA ALA A 97 9.34 8.99 2.44
C ALA A 97 10.40 9.71 3.30
N THR A 98 11.64 9.20 3.35
CA THR A 98 12.75 9.86 4.08
C THR A 98 13.23 11.17 3.44
N LEU A 99 12.87 11.43 2.19
CA LEU A 99 13.23 12.65 1.44
C LEU A 99 12.10 13.70 1.43
N LEU A 100 11.08 13.57 2.28
CA LEU A 100 9.92 14.47 2.31
C LEU A 100 10.11 15.68 3.24
N GLU A 101 10.48 16.82 2.65
CA GLU A 101 10.61 18.10 3.36
C GLU A 101 9.26 18.77 3.69
N ASN A 102 8.15 18.39 3.05
CA ASN A 102 6.87 19.10 3.17
C ASN A 102 5.61 18.21 3.05
N ARG A 103 4.49 18.75 3.56
CA ARG A 103 3.20 18.02 3.65
C ARG A 103 2.55 17.79 2.28
N GLU A 104 2.80 18.63 1.28
CA GLU A 104 2.35 18.37 -0.10
C GLU A 104 3.07 17.16 -0.71
N GLY A 105 4.36 16.99 -0.45
CA GLY A 105 5.15 15.83 -0.88
C GLY A 105 4.59 14.52 -0.31
N ALA A 106 4.32 14.47 0.99
CA ALA A 106 3.64 13.34 1.63
C ALA A 106 2.25 13.07 1.00
N THR A 107 1.48 14.12 0.74
CA THR A 107 0.16 14.03 0.09
C THR A 107 0.26 13.56 -1.36
N ARG A 108 1.39 13.74 -2.06
CA ARG A 108 1.64 13.19 -3.40
C ARG A 108 2.08 11.72 -3.34
N LEU A 109 2.92 11.35 -2.38
CA LEU A 109 3.41 9.97 -2.21
C LEU A 109 2.27 9.00 -1.84
N LEU A 110 1.27 9.48 -1.07
CA LEU A 110 0.10 8.71 -0.64
C LEU A 110 -1.07 8.71 -1.64
N ARG A 111 -0.93 9.27 -2.85
CA ARG A 111 -1.99 9.26 -3.87
C ARG A 111 -1.89 8.04 -4.77
N THR A 112 -2.90 7.18 -4.74
CA THR A 112 -3.16 6.18 -5.77
C THR A 112 -3.27 6.84 -7.15
N PRO A 113 -2.62 6.34 -8.21
CA PRO A 113 -2.67 6.91 -9.55
C PRO A 113 -4.03 6.69 -10.22
N SER A 114 -5.03 7.50 -9.85
CA SER A 114 -6.35 7.51 -10.47
C SER A 114 -6.96 8.92 -10.45
N VAL A 115 -7.88 9.20 -11.38
CA VAL A 115 -8.69 10.44 -11.50
C VAL A 115 -7.99 11.70 -12.10
N GLN A 116 -6.70 11.70 -12.45
CA GLN A 116 -6.05 12.84 -13.17
C GLN A 116 -5.45 12.51 -14.56
N ALA A 117 -6.16 11.73 -15.38
CA ALA A 117 -5.83 11.50 -16.79
C ALA A 117 -7.03 11.74 -17.76
N LYS A 118 -8.08 12.44 -17.31
CA LYS A 118 -9.28 12.78 -18.12
C LYS A 118 -9.80 14.19 -17.84
N LEU A 119 -8.96 15.21 -18.05
CA LEU A 119 -9.35 16.62 -18.21
C LEU A 119 -8.12 17.46 -18.61
N PHE A 120 -7.84 17.55 -19.91
CA PHE A 120 -7.23 18.70 -20.63
C PHE A 120 -6.98 18.35 -22.11
N CYS A 121 -8.05 17.98 -22.83
CA CYS A 121 -8.07 18.13 -24.27
C CYS A 121 -8.59 19.53 -24.59
N GLN A 122 -7.78 20.39 -25.23
CA GLN A 122 -8.27 21.66 -25.77
C GLN A 122 -7.53 22.09 -27.04
N CYS A 123 -7.59 21.23 -28.06
CA CYS A 123 -7.25 21.62 -29.42
C CYS A 123 -8.35 22.53 -30.00
N GLN A 124 -8.28 23.86 -29.79
CA GLN A 124 -8.91 24.86 -30.67
C GLN A 124 -8.50 26.30 -30.33
N LEU A 125 -7.64 26.90 -31.16
CA LEU A 125 -7.94 28.08 -32.02
C LEU A 125 -6.65 28.82 -32.42
N ARG A 126 -6.42 28.92 -33.74
CA ARG A 126 -5.58 29.96 -34.34
C ARG A 126 -6.48 31.11 -34.80
N SER A 127 -6.09 32.34 -34.50
CA SER A 127 -6.41 33.52 -35.32
C SER A 127 -5.41 34.64 -35.00
N ASP A 128 -5.07 35.44 -36.00
CA ASP A 128 -3.94 36.37 -35.97
C ASP A 128 -4.23 37.71 -35.27
N SER A 129 -3.20 38.30 -34.65
CA SER A 129 -2.70 39.63 -35.06
C SER A 129 -1.45 40.05 -34.27
N SER A 130 -0.61 40.88 -34.91
CA SER A 130 0.63 41.46 -34.38
C SER A 130 0.90 42.78 -35.12
N PRO A 131 1.95 43.58 -34.80
CA PRO A 131 2.75 43.67 -33.58
C PRO A 131 2.79 45.11 -33.00
N SER A 132 3.46 45.33 -31.86
CA SER A 132 3.91 46.69 -31.48
C SER A 132 5.22 46.73 -30.69
N ARG A 133 6.06 47.68 -31.09
CA ARG A 133 7.54 47.65 -31.06
C ARG A 133 8.14 48.51 -29.93
N ARG A 134 9.09 47.93 -29.16
CA ARG A 134 10.20 48.57 -28.40
C ARG A 134 9.88 49.57 -27.27
N GLN A 135 10.54 49.38 -26.13
CA GLN A 135 11.80 50.09 -25.81
C GLN A 135 12.66 49.26 -24.83
N SER A 136 13.88 49.72 -24.54
CA SER A 136 14.97 48.94 -23.92
C SER A 136 15.58 49.66 -22.70
N LEU A 137 16.60 49.03 -22.06
CA LEU A 137 17.46 49.53 -20.96
C LEU A 137 16.78 49.40 -19.57
N ASN A 138 17.31 48.64 -18.61
CA ASN A 138 18.67 48.75 -18.05
C ASN A 138 19.26 47.41 -17.55
N THR A 139 20.55 47.43 -17.20
CA THR A 139 21.36 46.27 -16.80
C THR A 139 22.09 46.51 -15.47
N VAL A 140 22.06 45.52 -14.55
CA VAL A 140 23.18 45.13 -13.64
C VAL A 140 23.47 46.16 -12.50
N PRO A 141 23.75 45.76 -11.23
CA PRO A 141 24.66 44.69 -10.85
C PRO A 141 24.20 43.67 -9.78
N LEU A 142 25.07 42.69 -9.55
CA LEU A 142 25.00 41.67 -8.51
C LEU A 142 25.29 42.25 -7.12
N SER A 143 24.84 41.55 -6.08
CA SER A 143 25.40 41.59 -4.73
C SER A 143 26.01 40.22 -4.38
N PRO A 144 27.04 40.15 -3.51
CA PRO A 144 27.90 38.95 -3.39
C PRO A 144 27.31 37.85 -2.49
N GLN A 145 27.82 36.62 -2.68
CA GLN A 145 27.61 35.53 -1.73
C GLN A 145 28.33 35.84 -0.40
N LEU A 146 27.64 35.57 0.72
CA LEU A 146 28.27 35.45 2.03
C LEU A 146 28.79 34.03 2.22
N GLY A 147 30.01 33.90 2.75
CA GLY A 147 30.61 32.61 3.08
C GLY A 147 30.04 31.98 4.37
N PRO A 148 30.38 30.71 4.67
CA PRO A 148 29.96 30.05 5.91
C PRO A 148 30.60 30.71 7.15
N PRO A 149 29.95 30.62 8.33
CA PRO A 149 30.45 31.19 9.57
C PRO A 149 31.67 30.42 10.14
N PRO A 150 32.51 31.07 10.98
CA PRO A 150 33.68 30.44 11.58
C PRO A 150 33.32 29.45 12.72
N LEU A 151 34.20 28.48 12.95
CA LEU A 151 34.12 27.53 14.05
C LEU A 151 34.40 28.17 15.42
N PRO A 152 33.76 27.71 16.51
CA PRO A 152 34.06 28.15 17.87
C PRO A 152 35.38 27.54 18.41
N PRO A 153 36.01 28.12 19.44
CA PRO A 153 37.27 27.62 19.99
C PRO A 153 37.10 26.30 20.77
N LEU A 154 38.12 25.44 20.70
CA LEU A 154 38.24 24.24 21.53
C LEU A 154 38.47 24.61 23.00
N GLY A 155 37.59 24.13 23.88
CA GLY A 155 37.80 24.17 25.33
C GLY A 155 38.71 23.02 25.83
N PRO A 156 39.24 23.09 27.06
CA PRO A 156 40.13 22.09 27.61
C PRO A 156 39.43 20.73 27.86
N ILE A 157 40.18 19.66 27.63
CA ILE A 157 39.76 18.26 27.75
C ILE A 157 39.42 17.92 29.21
N GLN A 158 38.28 17.25 29.44
CA GLN A 158 37.96 16.63 30.72
C GLN A 158 38.52 15.19 30.81
N PRO A 159 38.95 14.72 31.98
CA PRO A 159 39.45 13.34 32.15
C PRO A 159 38.33 12.30 32.00
N PRO A 160 38.66 11.04 31.62
CA PRO A 160 37.67 9.99 31.44
C PRO A 160 37.02 9.53 32.77
N PRO A 161 35.79 9.01 32.72
CA PRO A 161 35.11 8.47 33.91
C PRO A 161 35.76 7.15 34.39
N PRO A 162 35.61 6.80 35.69
CA PRO A 162 36.16 5.56 36.25
C PRO A 162 35.42 4.31 35.77
N PRO A 163 36.08 3.13 35.75
CA PRO A 163 35.47 1.87 35.34
C PRO A 163 34.41 1.36 36.35
N PRO A 164 33.38 0.62 35.90
CA PRO A 164 32.36 0.06 36.77
C PRO A 164 32.89 -1.10 37.65
N PRO A 165 32.28 -1.36 38.81
CA PRO A 165 32.66 -2.46 39.70
C PRO A 165 32.29 -3.84 39.12
N PRO A 166 33.02 -4.92 39.50
CA PRO A 166 32.78 -6.26 38.97
C PRO A 166 31.47 -6.90 39.49
N SER A 167 30.75 -7.56 38.58
CA SER A 167 29.48 -8.23 38.85
C SER A 167 29.63 -9.48 39.74
N VAL A 168 28.72 -9.65 40.70
CA VAL A 168 28.59 -10.88 41.50
C VAL A 168 27.91 -11.99 40.66
N PRO A 169 28.38 -13.25 40.69
CA PRO A 169 27.74 -14.33 39.93
C PRO A 169 26.37 -14.73 40.51
N PRO A 170 25.40 -15.14 39.67
CA PRO A 170 24.08 -15.59 40.12
C PRO A 170 24.11 -17.00 40.75
N PRO A 171 23.12 -17.36 41.60
CA PRO A 171 23.02 -18.68 42.20
C PRO A 171 22.59 -19.76 41.18
N PRO A 172 22.91 -21.05 41.42
CA PRO A 172 22.55 -22.14 40.53
C PRO A 172 21.05 -22.48 40.58
N HIS A 173 20.41 -22.62 39.41
CA HIS A 173 19.02 -23.06 39.30
C HIS A 173 18.89 -24.60 39.27
N ILE A 174 17.85 -25.11 39.94
CA ILE A 174 17.53 -26.54 40.04
C ILE A 174 16.64 -26.95 38.85
N PRO A 175 16.88 -28.10 38.19
CA PRO A 175 16.05 -28.56 37.07
C PRO A 175 14.70 -29.15 37.54
N PRO A 176 13.58 -28.89 36.83
CA PRO A 176 12.30 -29.54 37.08
C PRO A 176 12.28 -31.00 36.57
N PRO A 177 11.49 -31.91 37.20
CA PRO A 177 11.49 -33.34 36.88
C PRO A 177 10.62 -33.71 35.67
N ALA A 178 10.95 -34.85 35.04
CA ALA A 178 10.18 -35.44 33.93
C ALA A 178 9.01 -36.32 34.42
N PRO A 179 7.85 -36.35 33.74
CA PRO A 179 6.74 -37.26 34.05
C PRO A 179 6.97 -38.71 33.57
N LEU A 180 6.35 -39.68 34.26
CA LEU A 180 6.37 -41.11 33.92
C LEU A 180 4.96 -41.65 33.53
N PRO A 181 4.87 -42.72 32.70
CA PRO A 181 3.65 -43.53 32.46
C PRO A 181 3.46 -44.60 33.57
N PRO A 182 2.51 -45.59 33.54
CA PRO A 182 1.50 -46.00 32.54
C PRO A 182 0.05 -45.93 33.18
N PRO A 183 -0.97 -46.86 33.09
CA PRO A 183 -1.22 -48.13 32.38
C PRO A 183 -2.44 -48.07 31.39
N ALA A 184 -3.24 -49.14 31.24
CA ALA A 184 -4.32 -49.26 30.23
C ALA A 184 -5.52 -50.15 30.63
N LEU A 185 -6.68 -49.89 29.99
CA LEU A 185 -7.87 -50.74 29.69
C LEU A 185 -8.45 -51.70 30.75
N PRO A 186 -9.80 -51.70 30.91
CA PRO A 186 -10.58 -52.74 30.22
C PRO A 186 -11.85 -52.24 29.49
N LYS A 187 -12.45 -53.12 28.68
CA LYS A 187 -13.68 -52.88 27.86
C LYS A 187 -14.96 -53.24 28.62
N ILE A 188 -16.08 -52.56 28.37
CA ILE A 188 -17.43 -53.16 28.42
C ILE A 188 -18.44 -52.41 27.52
N ARG A 189 -19.45 -53.17 27.11
CA ARG A 189 -20.49 -53.04 26.07
C ARG A 189 -21.36 -51.76 26.05
N THR A 190 -21.91 -51.49 24.86
CA THR A 190 -23.20 -50.82 24.57
C THR A 190 -24.38 -51.47 25.33
N PRO A 191 -25.58 -50.85 25.54
CA PRO A 191 -26.36 -50.17 24.48
C PRO A 191 -27.37 -49.03 24.85
N THR A 192 -28.02 -48.52 23.79
CA THR A 192 -29.35 -47.85 23.72
C THR A 192 -29.53 -46.44 24.31
N SER A 193 -30.28 -45.60 23.55
CA SER A 193 -30.83 -44.29 23.92
C SER A 193 -31.88 -44.37 25.06
N PRO A 194 -32.25 -43.26 25.74
CA PRO A 194 -33.04 -42.20 25.10
C PRO A 194 -32.54 -40.75 25.35
N THR A 195 -33.19 -39.81 24.68
CA THR A 195 -32.96 -38.37 24.72
C THR A 195 -33.02 -37.78 26.14
N ILE A 196 -32.07 -36.91 26.47
CA ILE A 196 -32.24 -35.85 27.48
C ILE A 196 -31.95 -34.53 26.77
N GLU A 197 -32.92 -33.61 26.83
CA GLU A 197 -32.78 -32.26 26.31
C GLU A 197 -31.88 -31.47 27.28
N VAL A 198 -30.64 -31.20 26.87
CA VAL A 198 -29.75 -30.29 27.60
C VAL A 198 -29.95 -28.89 27.03
N ASP A 199 -30.77 -28.12 27.73
CA ASP A 199 -30.95 -26.69 27.48
C ASP A 199 -29.61 -25.98 27.74
N THR A 200 -28.81 -25.79 26.69
CA THR A 200 -27.52 -25.09 26.80
C THR A 200 -27.78 -23.61 26.98
N VAL A 201 -28.05 -23.20 28.22
CA VAL A 201 -28.20 -21.81 28.64
C VAL A 201 -26.90 -21.06 28.34
N VAL A 202 -26.84 -20.43 27.18
CA VAL A 202 -25.73 -19.55 26.80
C VAL A 202 -25.76 -18.34 27.74
N GLU A 203 -24.87 -18.35 28.73
CA GLU A 203 -24.85 -17.34 29.78
C GLU A 203 -24.59 -15.95 29.21
N LYS A 204 -25.65 -15.14 29.16
CA LYS A 204 -25.60 -13.77 28.65
C LYS A 204 -24.86 -12.88 29.65
N LEU A 205 -23.82 -12.19 29.17
CA LEU A 205 -23.06 -11.22 29.96
C LEU A 205 -23.98 -10.04 30.41
N PRO A 206 -23.67 -9.32 31.51
CA PRO A 206 -24.53 -8.26 32.03
C PRO A 206 -24.92 -7.19 30.99
N GLN A 207 -23.98 -6.77 30.12
CA GLN A 207 -24.24 -5.81 29.05
C GLN A 207 -25.15 -6.33 27.91
N GLN A 208 -25.55 -7.60 27.95
CA GLN A 208 -26.53 -8.20 27.03
C GLN A 208 -27.94 -8.30 27.66
N LYS A 209 -28.13 -7.80 28.88
CA LYS A 209 -29.39 -7.80 29.64
C LYS A 209 -30.05 -6.41 29.68
N THR A 210 -29.91 -5.64 28.61
CA THR A 210 -30.53 -4.30 28.44
C THR A 210 -32.05 -4.39 28.21
N PRO A 211 -32.83 -3.37 28.62
CA PRO A 211 -34.26 -3.31 28.30
C PRO A 211 -34.50 -3.09 26.80
N THR A 212 -35.68 -3.52 26.32
CA THR A 212 -36.13 -3.27 24.94
C THR A 212 -36.82 -1.90 24.85
N PRO A 213 -36.43 -1.00 23.93
CA PRO A 213 -37.10 0.29 23.77
C PRO A 213 -38.57 0.16 23.31
N LYS A 214 -39.43 1.06 23.78
CA LYS A 214 -40.84 1.18 23.37
C LYS A 214 -41.00 1.89 22.03
N ILE A 215 -40.10 2.84 21.75
CA ILE A 215 -40.10 3.68 20.55
C ILE A 215 -38.99 3.21 19.60
N LYS A 216 -39.21 3.36 18.28
CA LYS A 216 -38.22 2.96 17.27
C LYS A 216 -37.01 3.90 17.30
N MET A 217 -35.86 3.39 17.74
CA MET A 217 -34.62 4.16 17.92
C MET A 217 -33.85 4.41 16.61
N LYS A 218 -33.06 5.50 16.58
CA LYS A 218 -31.97 5.69 15.60
C LYS A 218 -30.96 4.55 15.77
N THR A 219 -30.54 3.94 14.67
CA THR A 219 -29.61 2.81 14.66
C THR A 219 -28.16 3.26 14.68
N ILE A 220 -27.31 2.56 15.43
CA ILE A 220 -25.86 2.74 15.44
C ILE A 220 -25.19 1.53 14.78
N ASN A 221 -24.32 1.77 13.80
CA ASN A 221 -23.69 0.70 13.02
C ASN A 221 -22.42 0.22 13.72
N TRP A 222 -22.50 -0.91 14.43
CA TRP A 222 -21.37 -1.52 15.14
C TRP A 222 -20.81 -2.72 14.39
N ASN A 223 -19.48 -2.77 14.24
CA ASN A 223 -18.74 -3.97 13.83
C ASN A 223 -18.70 -4.95 15.01
N LYS A 224 -19.78 -5.70 15.21
CA LYS A 224 -20.01 -6.53 16.39
C LYS A 224 -19.05 -7.73 16.45
N ILE A 225 -18.30 -7.83 17.55
CA ILE A 225 -17.45 -9.00 17.82
C ILE A 225 -18.33 -10.24 18.12
N PRO A 226 -18.11 -11.41 17.49
CA PRO A 226 -18.86 -12.63 17.77
C PRO A 226 -18.75 -13.08 19.24
N SER A 227 -19.86 -13.54 19.82
CA SER A 227 -19.93 -13.91 21.25
C SER A 227 -18.88 -14.94 21.67
N ASN A 228 -18.57 -15.92 20.80
CA ASN A 228 -17.57 -16.97 21.04
C ASN A 228 -16.10 -16.47 20.99
N LYS A 229 -15.85 -15.22 20.58
CA LYS A 229 -14.56 -14.54 20.70
C LYS A 229 -14.44 -13.74 22.01
N VAL A 230 -15.58 -13.40 22.64
CA VAL A 230 -15.65 -12.63 23.88
C VAL A 230 -15.85 -13.52 25.11
N VAL A 231 -17.01 -14.19 25.20
CA VAL A 231 -17.45 -14.94 26.39
C VAL A 231 -16.41 -16.00 26.77
N GLY A 232 -16.04 -16.04 28.06
CA GLY A 232 -15.07 -17.00 28.60
C GLY A 232 -13.61 -16.76 28.19
N LYS A 233 -13.27 -15.65 27.53
CA LYS A 233 -11.90 -15.35 27.06
C LYS A 233 -11.36 -14.05 27.66
N ASN A 234 -10.06 -14.00 27.92
CA ASN A 234 -9.39 -12.81 28.41
C ASN A 234 -9.38 -11.71 27.33
N ASN A 235 -10.29 -10.75 27.44
CA ASN A 235 -10.39 -9.56 26.61
C ASN A 235 -11.16 -8.47 27.37
N ILE A 236 -11.04 -7.21 26.93
CA ILE A 236 -11.61 -6.05 27.62
C ILE A 236 -13.13 -6.16 27.86
N TRP A 237 -13.91 -6.69 26.92
CA TRP A 237 -15.37 -6.79 27.05
C TRP A 237 -15.81 -7.84 28.08
N THR A 238 -14.98 -8.85 28.33
CA THR A 238 -15.19 -9.85 29.37
C THR A 238 -14.76 -9.32 30.75
N GLN A 239 -13.65 -8.57 30.81
CA GLN A 239 -13.24 -7.88 32.05
C GLN A 239 -14.28 -6.84 32.48
N VAL A 240 -14.78 -6.02 31.55
CA VAL A 240 -15.87 -5.05 31.78
C VAL A 240 -17.19 -5.73 32.16
N ALA A 241 -17.48 -6.91 31.61
CA ALA A 241 -18.65 -7.70 32.02
C ALA A 241 -18.57 -8.12 33.48
N TYR A 242 -17.42 -8.68 33.90
CA TYR A 242 -17.22 -9.14 35.28
C TYR A 242 -17.17 -7.98 36.28
N SER A 243 -16.51 -6.85 35.94
CA SER A 243 -16.42 -5.69 36.85
C SER A 243 -17.77 -4.98 37.09
N HIS A 244 -18.81 -5.28 36.31
CA HIS A 244 -20.16 -4.74 36.48
C HIS A 244 -21.20 -5.84 36.76
N GLN A 245 -20.78 -7.07 37.11
CA GLN A 245 -21.71 -8.19 37.32
C GLN A 245 -22.61 -7.99 38.54
N ASP A 246 -22.08 -7.41 39.62
CA ASP A 246 -22.80 -7.11 40.87
C ASP A 246 -23.12 -5.61 41.04
N SER A 247 -22.82 -4.79 40.02
CA SER A 247 -23.19 -3.37 40.02
C SER A 247 -24.73 -3.24 39.96
N PRO A 248 -25.33 -2.26 40.65
CA PRO A 248 -26.60 -1.70 40.20
C PRO A 248 -26.54 -1.40 38.70
N ARG A 249 -27.66 -1.60 38.00
CA ARG A 249 -27.76 -1.37 36.55
C ARG A 249 -27.18 0.01 36.24
N VAL A 250 -26.39 0.13 35.18
CA VAL A 250 -25.87 1.43 34.73
C VAL A 250 -27.02 2.44 34.66
N ASP A 251 -26.93 3.51 35.44
CA ASP A 251 -27.99 4.51 35.64
C ASP A 251 -28.16 5.43 34.41
N MET A 252 -28.49 4.82 33.27
CA MET A 252 -29.00 5.50 32.08
C MET A 252 -30.51 5.60 32.19
N ASP A 253 -31.06 6.81 32.07
CA ASP A 253 -32.50 6.98 31.89
C ASP A 253 -32.90 6.53 30.49
N TRP A 254 -33.50 5.34 30.41
CA TRP A 254 -33.97 4.75 29.16
C TRP A 254 -35.12 5.54 28.51
N SER A 255 -35.81 6.40 29.27
CA SER A 255 -36.87 7.28 28.77
C SER A 255 -36.27 8.53 28.11
N GLU A 256 -35.29 9.17 28.76
CA GLU A 256 -34.52 10.27 28.14
C GLU A 256 -33.78 9.77 26.87
N MET A 257 -33.20 8.57 26.94
CA MET A 257 -32.58 7.91 25.79
C MET A 257 -33.61 7.66 24.67
N GLU A 258 -34.83 7.20 24.98
CA GLU A 258 -35.92 7.04 24.01
C GLU A 258 -36.29 8.39 23.37
N ASP A 259 -36.56 9.43 24.15
CA ASP A 259 -37.00 10.74 23.65
C ASP A 259 -35.93 11.42 22.77
N LEU A 260 -34.66 11.43 23.18
CA LEU A 260 -33.57 12.07 22.42
C LEU A 260 -33.20 11.31 21.14
N PHE A 261 -33.20 9.97 21.20
CA PHE A 261 -32.67 9.12 20.12
C PHE A 261 -33.73 8.34 19.33
N CYS A 262 -35.03 8.60 19.54
CA CYS A 262 -36.08 8.10 18.66
C CYS A 262 -35.88 8.52 17.18
N GLN A 263 -36.43 7.72 16.26
CA GLN A 263 -36.65 8.15 14.88
C GLN A 263 -37.82 9.13 14.87
N GLN A 264 -37.53 10.42 14.62
CA GLN A 264 -38.57 11.46 14.54
C GLN A 264 -39.60 11.08 13.49
N VAL A 265 -40.83 10.81 13.94
CA VAL A 265 -41.99 10.77 13.05
C VAL A 265 -42.22 12.19 12.55
N PRO A 266 -42.24 12.45 11.23
CA PRO A 266 -42.47 13.80 10.73
C PRO A 266 -43.84 14.30 11.23
N PRO A 267 -43.94 15.52 11.78
CA PRO A 267 -45.17 15.99 12.40
C PRO A 267 -46.29 16.05 11.36
N SER A 268 -47.31 15.22 11.56
CA SER A 268 -48.54 15.25 10.76
C SER A 268 -49.17 16.63 10.87
N ALA A 269 -49.36 17.32 9.75
CA ALA A 269 -49.80 18.70 9.69
C ALA A 269 -51.26 18.88 10.14
N GLN A 270 -51.48 18.90 11.46
CA GLN A 270 -52.76 19.20 12.11
C GLN A 270 -52.57 20.29 13.16
N ASN A 271 -52.60 21.55 12.72
CA ASN A 271 -53.06 22.71 13.51
C ASN A 271 -53.28 23.95 12.60
N SER A 272 -54.25 23.85 11.71
CA SER A 272 -54.74 24.95 10.86
C SER A 272 -56.28 24.96 10.87
N PRO A 273 -56.93 25.83 11.67
CA PRO A 273 -58.39 25.75 11.89
C PRO A 273 -59.18 26.49 10.79
N LYS A 274 -59.89 25.75 9.92
CA LYS A 274 -60.98 26.29 9.08
C LYS A 274 -62.15 25.31 8.97
N LEU A 275 -63.35 25.86 8.94
CA LEU A 275 -64.64 25.16 8.89
C LEU A 275 -64.94 24.65 7.46
N GLY A 276 -65.73 23.58 7.33
CA GLY A 276 -66.36 23.21 6.05
C GLY A 276 -66.88 21.77 5.97
N ASN A 277 -68.21 21.58 6.05
CA ASN A 277 -68.86 20.31 5.74
C ASN A 277 -68.76 19.97 4.24
N ARG A 278 -68.50 18.70 3.89
CA ARG A 278 -69.55 17.77 3.41
C ARG A 278 -69.08 16.33 3.21
N GLU A 279 -70.04 15.43 2.99
CA GLU A 279 -69.82 13.98 2.87
C GLU A 279 -69.02 13.56 1.61
N GLY A 280 -68.20 12.50 1.75
CA GLY A 280 -67.45 11.88 0.66
C GLY A 280 -67.08 10.43 1.00
N ASN A 281 -67.53 9.48 0.18
CA ASN A 281 -67.55 8.04 0.50
C ASN A 281 -66.18 7.34 0.31
N SER A 282 -65.96 6.23 1.04
CA SER A 282 -65.05 5.12 0.70
C SER A 282 -63.53 5.38 0.55
N GLU A 283 -62.78 5.48 1.65
CA GLU A 283 -61.30 5.31 1.63
C GLU A 283 -60.70 4.56 2.86
N THR A 284 -61.50 3.78 3.61
CA THR A 284 -61.09 3.21 4.91
C THR A 284 -60.57 1.77 4.89
N LEU A 285 -60.58 1.09 3.74
CA LEU A 285 -60.07 -0.29 3.62
C LEU A 285 -58.60 -0.35 3.18
N GLU A 286 -58.21 0.40 2.14
CA GLU A 286 -56.88 0.28 1.52
C GLU A 286 -55.72 0.62 2.48
N ARG A 287 -55.92 1.60 3.37
CA ARG A 287 -54.91 1.96 4.38
C ARG A 287 -54.66 0.87 5.44
N ARG A 288 -55.50 -0.17 5.53
CA ARG A 288 -55.24 -1.34 6.38
C ARG A 288 -54.39 -2.42 5.68
N MET A 289 -54.34 -2.44 4.35
CA MET A 289 -53.51 -3.39 3.58
C MET A 289 -52.05 -2.93 3.41
N ARG A 290 -51.69 -1.70 3.81
CA ARG A 290 -50.28 -1.28 3.97
C ARG A 290 -49.68 -1.74 5.31
N LYS A 291 -50.07 -2.92 5.78
CA LYS A 291 -49.54 -3.58 6.97
C LYS A 291 -49.26 -5.03 6.58
N GLU A 292 -48.08 -5.54 6.96
CA GLU A 292 -47.59 -6.88 6.59
C GLU A 292 -47.10 -7.09 5.13
N ASN A 293 -46.40 -6.09 4.56
CA ASN A 293 -45.30 -6.38 3.63
C ASN A 293 -43.99 -5.76 4.15
N THR A 294 -43.59 -6.17 5.36
CA THR A 294 -42.26 -5.90 5.90
C THR A 294 -41.27 -6.82 5.20
N GLU A 295 -40.58 -6.31 4.19
CA GLU A 295 -39.42 -7.00 3.63
C GLU A 295 -38.38 -7.24 4.73
N ILE A 296 -37.88 -8.46 4.80
CA ILE A 296 -36.90 -8.90 5.77
C ILE A 296 -35.52 -8.56 5.19
N THR A 297 -34.95 -7.47 5.68
CA THR A 297 -33.55 -7.08 5.39
C THR A 297 -32.62 -7.76 6.40
N LEU A 298 -31.66 -8.53 5.90
CA LEU A 298 -30.61 -9.17 6.71
C LEU A 298 -29.29 -8.40 6.60
N LEU A 299 -29.04 -7.80 5.43
CA LEU A 299 -27.88 -6.95 5.19
C LEU A 299 -28.10 -5.56 5.82
N ASP A 300 -27.02 -4.84 6.10
CA ASP A 300 -27.13 -3.44 6.50
C ASP A 300 -27.68 -2.57 5.35
N GLY A 301 -28.34 -1.46 5.69
CA GLY A 301 -29.01 -0.60 4.71
C GLY A 301 -28.09 -0.01 3.63
N LYS A 302 -26.79 0.21 3.92
CA LYS A 302 -25.79 0.66 2.95
C LYS A 302 -25.36 -0.49 2.04
N ARG A 303 -25.12 -1.68 2.57
CA ARG A 303 -24.78 -2.89 1.80
C ARG A 303 -25.92 -3.31 0.87
N SER A 304 -27.15 -3.42 1.39
CA SER A 304 -28.33 -3.74 0.59
C SER A 304 -28.58 -2.68 -0.49
N LEU A 305 -28.39 -1.39 -0.19
CA LEU A 305 -28.47 -0.31 -1.18
C LEU A 305 -27.40 -0.44 -2.28
N ASN A 306 -26.14 -0.72 -1.92
CA ASN A 306 -25.05 -0.89 -2.89
C ASN A 306 -25.31 -2.06 -3.85
N VAL A 307 -25.75 -3.22 -3.34
CA VAL A 307 -26.12 -4.38 -4.16
C VAL A 307 -27.28 -4.02 -5.10
N ASN A 308 -28.34 -3.38 -4.59
CA ASN A 308 -29.49 -2.97 -5.40
C ASN A 308 -29.16 -1.87 -6.43
N ILE A 309 -28.21 -0.97 -6.16
CA ILE A 309 -27.71 0.00 -7.14
C ILE A 309 -26.93 -0.70 -8.26
N PHE A 310 -26.15 -1.73 -7.91
CA PHE A 310 -25.40 -2.50 -8.90
C PHE A 310 -26.30 -3.37 -9.79
N LEU A 311 -27.26 -4.11 -9.22
CA LEU A 311 -28.19 -4.96 -9.99
C LEU A 311 -29.00 -4.18 -11.02
N LYS A 312 -29.36 -2.92 -10.73
CA LYS A 312 -30.03 -2.02 -11.68
C LYS A 312 -29.24 -1.74 -12.97
N GLN A 313 -27.93 -2.03 -13.02
CA GLN A 313 -27.11 -1.89 -14.22
C GLN A 313 -27.36 -3.00 -15.26
N PHE A 314 -27.88 -4.15 -14.85
CA PHE A 314 -28.21 -5.26 -15.76
C PHE A 314 -29.53 -5.04 -16.48
N ARG A 315 -30.53 -4.45 -15.79
CA ARG A 315 -31.94 -4.35 -16.23
C ARG A 315 -32.66 -5.69 -16.42
N SER A 316 -32.07 -6.77 -15.93
CA SER A 316 -32.57 -8.16 -15.92
C SER A 316 -33.14 -8.56 -14.56
N THR A 317 -33.87 -9.68 -14.51
CA THR A 317 -34.21 -10.34 -13.24
C THR A 317 -32.96 -10.93 -12.56
N ASN A 318 -33.06 -11.28 -11.27
CA ASN A 318 -31.96 -11.95 -10.57
C ASN A 318 -31.70 -13.32 -11.21
N GLU A 319 -32.78 -14.03 -11.55
CA GLU A 319 -32.80 -15.35 -12.17
C GLU A 319 -32.05 -15.38 -13.51
N GLU A 320 -32.23 -14.36 -14.37
CA GLU A 320 -31.46 -14.17 -15.60
C GLU A 320 -29.96 -13.99 -15.31
N ILE A 321 -29.59 -13.10 -14.39
CA ILE A 321 -28.18 -12.81 -14.04
C ILE A 321 -27.50 -14.08 -13.50
N ILE A 322 -28.20 -14.84 -12.66
CA ILE A 322 -27.75 -16.11 -12.11
C ILE A 322 -27.61 -17.18 -13.19
N GLN A 323 -28.49 -17.21 -14.19
CA GLN A 323 -28.38 -18.14 -15.31
C GLN A 323 -27.18 -17.81 -16.21
N LEU A 324 -26.92 -16.53 -16.53
CA LEU A 324 -25.72 -16.10 -17.28
C LEU A 324 -24.42 -16.51 -16.57
N ILE A 325 -24.34 -16.34 -15.25
CA ILE A 325 -23.18 -16.74 -14.42
C ILE A 325 -23.03 -18.27 -14.33
N LYS A 326 -24.15 -19.00 -14.37
CA LYS A 326 -24.19 -20.47 -14.31
C LYS A 326 -23.71 -21.09 -15.63
N ASP A 327 -24.16 -20.55 -16.74
CA ASP A 327 -23.90 -21.09 -18.09
C ASP A 327 -22.54 -20.60 -18.64
N GLY A 328 -22.07 -19.43 -18.21
CA GLY A 328 -20.73 -18.90 -18.51
C GLY A 328 -20.69 -17.79 -19.56
N GLU A 329 -21.83 -17.14 -19.82
CA GLU A 329 -22.01 -16.11 -20.85
C GLU A 329 -21.35 -14.77 -20.43
N HIS A 330 -20.03 -14.71 -20.58
CA HIS A 330 -19.23 -13.55 -20.16
C HIS A 330 -19.43 -12.33 -21.07
N GLU A 331 -19.69 -12.52 -22.36
CA GLU A 331 -19.83 -11.44 -23.36
C GLU A 331 -21.08 -10.58 -23.09
N ASP A 332 -22.22 -11.21 -22.78
CA ASP A 332 -23.48 -10.54 -22.42
C ASP A 332 -23.38 -9.77 -21.09
N ILE A 333 -22.57 -10.27 -20.15
CA ILE A 333 -22.29 -9.57 -18.89
C ILE A 333 -21.29 -8.43 -19.13
N GLY A 334 -20.16 -8.70 -19.78
CA GLY A 334 -19.08 -7.75 -20.05
C GLY A 334 -18.17 -7.49 -18.85
N ALA A 335 -16.88 -7.22 -19.11
CA ALA A 335 -15.83 -7.11 -18.08
C ALA A 335 -16.18 -6.21 -16.89
N GLU A 336 -16.74 -5.02 -17.11
CA GLU A 336 -17.02 -4.08 -16.00
C GLU A 336 -18.15 -4.57 -15.09
N LYS A 337 -19.17 -5.25 -15.63
CA LYS A 337 -20.20 -5.90 -14.79
C LYS A 337 -19.60 -7.11 -14.05
N LEU A 338 -18.69 -7.88 -14.67
CA LEU A 338 -17.99 -8.99 -14.00
C LEU A 338 -17.12 -8.48 -12.82
N ARG A 339 -16.33 -7.41 -13.01
CA ARG A 339 -15.62 -6.72 -11.92
C ARG A 339 -16.56 -6.18 -10.84
N GLY A 340 -17.75 -5.71 -11.23
CA GLY A 340 -18.79 -5.25 -10.31
C GLY A 340 -19.38 -6.39 -9.47
N LEU A 341 -19.65 -7.54 -10.09
CA LEU A 341 -20.09 -8.77 -9.40
C LEU A 341 -19.06 -9.19 -8.35
N LEU A 342 -17.76 -9.19 -8.67
CA LEU A 342 -16.69 -9.49 -7.71
C LEU A 342 -16.68 -8.54 -6.49
N LYS A 343 -17.06 -7.27 -6.66
CA LYS A 343 -17.15 -6.27 -5.58
C LYS A 343 -18.42 -6.42 -4.71
N ILE A 344 -19.46 -7.11 -5.20
CA ILE A 344 -20.71 -7.33 -4.45
C ILE A 344 -20.90 -8.77 -3.94
N LEU A 345 -19.90 -9.65 -4.10
CA LEU A 345 -19.94 -10.99 -3.52
C LEU A 345 -20.14 -10.92 -2.00
N PRO A 346 -20.86 -11.88 -1.40
CA PRO A 346 -21.11 -11.91 0.04
C PRO A 346 -19.82 -12.23 0.82
N GLU A 347 -19.63 -11.55 1.94
CA GLU A 347 -18.57 -11.82 2.92
C GLU A 347 -18.91 -13.09 3.75
N VAL A 348 -17.95 -13.62 4.51
CA VAL A 348 -18.09 -14.95 5.15
C VAL A 348 -19.17 -14.97 6.24
N ASP A 349 -19.33 -13.88 6.97
CA ASP A 349 -20.39 -13.70 7.96
C ASP A 349 -21.75 -13.39 7.32
N GLU A 350 -21.79 -12.66 6.20
CA GLU A 350 -23.00 -12.53 5.38
C GLU A 350 -23.46 -13.88 4.82
N LEU A 351 -22.54 -14.71 4.34
CA LEU A 351 -22.80 -16.07 3.87
C LEU A 351 -23.45 -16.93 4.97
N ASP A 352 -22.84 -16.95 6.15
CA ASP A 352 -23.35 -17.73 7.28
C ASP A 352 -24.70 -17.18 7.75
N MET A 353 -24.89 -15.85 7.77
CA MET A 353 -26.16 -15.21 8.15
C MET A 353 -27.29 -15.53 7.16
N LEU A 354 -27.04 -15.39 5.86
CA LEU A 354 -28.01 -15.68 4.80
C LEU A 354 -28.41 -17.17 4.80
N LYS A 355 -27.45 -18.08 4.98
CA LYS A 355 -27.70 -19.53 5.04
C LYS A 355 -28.36 -19.98 6.35
N SER A 356 -28.12 -19.29 7.46
CA SER A 356 -28.76 -19.60 8.75
C SER A 356 -30.19 -19.04 8.88
N PHE A 357 -30.69 -18.32 7.87
CA PHE A 357 -32.03 -17.75 7.90
C PHE A 357 -33.10 -18.83 7.71
N ALA A 358 -33.74 -19.25 8.82
CA ALA A 358 -34.84 -20.22 8.82
C ALA A 358 -36.24 -19.58 8.61
N GLY A 359 -36.30 -18.37 8.03
CA GLY A 359 -37.54 -17.63 7.80
C GLY A 359 -38.09 -17.76 6.39
N ASP A 360 -39.09 -16.93 6.07
CA ASP A 360 -39.73 -16.90 4.75
C ASP A 360 -38.84 -16.18 3.71
N PHE A 361 -38.15 -16.96 2.89
CA PHE A 361 -37.30 -16.46 1.80
C PHE A 361 -38.05 -15.58 0.78
N THR A 362 -39.37 -15.76 0.62
CA THR A 362 -40.15 -14.92 -0.31
C THR A 362 -40.29 -13.48 0.20
N LYS A 363 -40.18 -13.26 1.51
CA LYS A 363 -40.26 -11.95 2.17
C LYS A 363 -38.90 -11.24 2.28
N LEU A 364 -37.78 -11.85 1.88
CA LEU A 364 -36.46 -11.20 1.90
C LEU A 364 -36.37 -10.00 0.94
N GLY A 365 -35.48 -9.06 1.25
CA GLY A 365 -35.13 -7.97 0.34
C GLY A 365 -34.50 -8.46 -0.97
N ASN A 366 -34.53 -7.62 -2.02
CA ASN A 366 -34.03 -8.01 -3.34
C ASN A 366 -32.51 -8.32 -3.38
N ALA A 367 -31.70 -7.63 -2.56
CA ALA A 367 -30.27 -7.90 -2.45
C ALA A 367 -30.02 -9.27 -1.81
N GLU A 368 -30.70 -9.54 -0.70
CA GLU A 368 -30.67 -10.83 0.02
C GLU A 368 -31.08 -11.99 -0.91
N LYS A 369 -32.14 -11.82 -1.70
CA LYS A 369 -32.59 -12.80 -2.71
C LYS A 369 -31.53 -13.08 -3.76
N PHE A 370 -30.94 -12.03 -4.36
CA PHE A 370 -29.86 -12.19 -5.34
C PHE A 370 -28.65 -12.93 -4.76
N LEU A 371 -28.17 -12.50 -3.57
CA LEU A 371 -27.00 -13.13 -2.94
C LEU A 371 -27.28 -14.60 -2.58
N LEU A 372 -28.47 -14.93 -2.07
CA LEU A 372 -28.85 -16.33 -1.82
C LEU A 372 -28.83 -17.18 -3.09
N GLN A 373 -29.45 -16.71 -4.18
CA GLN A 373 -29.42 -17.42 -5.46
C GLN A 373 -27.98 -17.59 -5.98
N LEU A 374 -27.12 -16.58 -5.82
CA LEU A 374 -25.71 -16.66 -6.15
C LEU A 374 -24.97 -17.72 -5.33
N THR A 375 -25.25 -17.82 -4.03
CA THR A 375 -24.60 -18.82 -3.15
C THR A 375 -25.05 -20.25 -3.38
N ASN A 376 -26.17 -20.45 -4.08
CA ASN A 376 -26.62 -21.77 -4.52
C ASN A 376 -25.86 -22.26 -5.78
N LEU A 377 -25.16 -21.38 -6.50
CA LEU A 377 -24.27 -21.78 -7.59
C LEU A 377 -22.95 -22.34 -7.04
N SER A 378 -22.60 -23.56 -7.46
CA SER A 378 -21.33 -24.18 -7.09
C SER A 378 -20.14 -23.34 -7.58
N ASN A 379 -19.27 -22.96 -6.65
CA ASN A 379 -18.07 -22.15 -6.89
C ASN A 379 -18.35 -20.80 -7.59
N TYR A 380 -19.47 -20.13 -7.27
CA TYR A 380 -19.91 -18.87 -7.90
C TYR A 380 -18.80 -17.81 -8.05
N LYS A 381 -17.96 -17.62 -7.02
CA LYS A 381 -16.84 -16.70 -7.04
C LYS A 381 -15.86 -17.05 -8.17
N LEU A 382 -15.37 -18.30 -8.19
CA LEU A 382 -14.43 -18.80 -9.20
C LEU A 382 -15.01 -18.77 -10.62
N ARG A 383 -16.33 -18.96 -10.77
CA ARG A 383 -17.02 -18.79 -12.07
C ARG A 383 -16.88 -17.36 -12.56
N ILE A 384 -17.22 -16.37 -11.73
CA ILE A 384 -17.14 -14.95 -12.10
C ILE A 384 -15.68 -14.53 -12.34
N GLU A 385 -14.73 -15.02 -11.55
CA GLU A 385 -13.29 -14.79 -11.77
C GLU A 385 -12.80 -15.38 -13.11
N SER A 386 -13.23 -16.60 -13.45
CA SER A 386 -12.89 -17.25 -14.73
C SER A 386 -13.60 -16.60 -15.94
N MET A 387 -14.84 -16.14 -15.77
CA MET A 387 -15.56 -15.37 -16.79
C MET A 387 -14.87 -14.02 -17.04
N LEU A 388 -14.45 -13.31 -15.98
CA LEU A 388 -13.71 -12.07 -16.09
C LEU A 388 -12.37 -12.28 -16.80
N LEU A 389 -11.63 -13.33 -16.42
CA LEU A 389 -10.38 -13.69 -17.08
C LEU A 389 -10.59 -13.97 -18.57
N LYS A 390 -11.59 -14.79 -18.94
CA LYS A 390 -11.88 -15.15 -20.34
C LYS A 390 -12.24 -13.92 -21.18
N GLU A 391 -13.07 -13.03 -20.63
CA GLU A 391 -13.50 -11.77 -21.24
C GLU A 391 -12.31 -10.80 -21.47
N GLU A 392 -11.46 -10.61 -20.46
CA GLU A 392 -10.33 -9.68 -20.57
C GLU A 392 -9.14 -10.26 -21.37
N PHE A 393 -9.03 -11.59 -21.48
CA PHE A 393 -7.85 -12.28 -22.02
C PHE A 393 -7.41 -11.77 -23.40
N ALA A 394 -8.34 -11.68 -24.36
CA ALA A 394 -8.01 -11.25 -25.72
C ALA A 394 -7.51 -9.80 -25.76
N SER A 395 -8.14 -8.90 -25.00
CA SER A 395 -7.70 -7.49 -24.90
C SER A 395 -6.34 -7.36 -24.24
N ASN A 396 -6.09 -8.16 -23.18
CA ASN A 396 -4.83 -8.15 -22.44
C ASN A 396 -3.68 -8.72 -23.30
N MET A 397 -3.89 -9.83 -24.02
CA MET A 397 -2.87 -10.38 -24.93
C MET A 397 -2.55 -9.42 -26.08
N ASN A 398 -3.57 -8.85 -26.73
CA ASN A 398 -3.40 -7.87 -27.83
C ASN A 398 -2.65 -6.59 -27.41
N TYR A 399 -2.55 -6.28 -26.12
CA TYR A 399 -1.74 -5.19 -25.58
C TYR A 399 -0.35 -5.65 -25.12
N LEU A 400 -0.28 -6.76 -24.38
CA LEU A 400 0.96 -7.27 -23.78
C LEU A 400 1.93 -7.83 -24.81
N GLU A 401 1.46 -8.58 -25.82
CA GLU A 401 2.34 -9.19 -26.82
C GLU A 401 3.12 -8.15 -27.65
N PRO A 402 2.49 -7.09 -28.22
CA PRO A 402 3.24 -6.02 -28.87
C PRO A 402 4.20 -5.29 -27.93
N SER A 403 3.81 -5.02 -26.68
CA SER A 403 4.65 -4.34 -25.69
C SER A 403 5.92 -5.14 -25.37
N ILE A 404 5.76 -6.45 -25.10
CA ILE A 404 6.89 -7.35 -24.82
C ILE A 404 7.79 -7.49 -26.05
N ASN A 405 7.21 -7.66 -27.24
CA ASN A 405 7.99 -7.76 -28.49
C ASN A 405 8.78 -6.48 -28.77
N SER A 406 8.21 -5.28 -28.54
CA SER A 406 8.94 -4.01 -28.65
C SER A 406 10.10 -3.92 -27.66
N MET A 407 9.92 -4.34 -26.39
CA MET A 407 11.04 -4.37 -25.42
C MET A 407 12.15 -5.34 -25.84
N LEU A 408 11.79 -6.53 -26.33
CA LEU A 408 12.76 -7.54 -26.79
C LEU A 408 13.56 -7.04 -28.00
N LEU A 409 12.88 -6.51 -29.01
CA LEU A 409 13.51 -5.95 -30.20
C LEU A 409 14.37 -4.73 -29.88
N ALA A 410 13.90 -3.81 -29.03
CA ALA A 410 14.71 -2.67 -28.60
C ALA A 410 15.96 -3.07 -27.80
N ALA A 411 15.89 -4.16 -27.01
CA ALA A 411 17.05 -4.73 -26.33
C ALA A 411 18.03 -5.39 -27.32
N GLU A 412 17.53 -6.10 -28.33
CA GLU A 412 18.35 -6.70 -29.39
C GLU A 412 19.02 -5.62 -30.27
N ASP A 413 18.28 -4.60 -30.70
CA ASP A 413 18.80 -3.42 -31.41
C ASP A 413 19.95 -2.77 -30.62
N LEU A 414 19.72 -2.44 -29.34
CA LEU A 414 20.75 -1.83 -28.47
C LEU A 414 22.00 -2.71 -28.32
N MET A 415 21.84 -4.03 -28.25
CA MET A 415 22.94 -4.98 -28.07
C MET A 415 23.68 -5.32 -29.37
N THR A 416 23.04 -5.21 -30.53
CA THR A 416 23.61 -5.62 -31.83
C THR A 416 24.04 -4.46 -32.74
N ASN A 417 23.56 -3.24 -32.48
CA ASN A 417 23.91 -2.03 -33.25
C ASN A 417 25.38 -1.61 -33.05
N SER A 418 26.28 -2.25 -33.82
CA SER A 418 27.71 -1.95 -33.84
C SER A 418 28.05 -0.45 -34.06
N PRO A 419 27.33 0.32 -34.91
CA PRO A 419 27.51 1.77 -34.97
C PRO A 419 27.25 2.50 -33.64
N LEU A 420 26.21 2.14 -32.88
CA LEU A 420 25.96 2.66 -31.53
C LEU A 420 27.10 2.27 -30.58
N GLN A 421 27.57 1.03 -30.62
CA GLN A 421 28.70 0.56 -29.78
C GLN A 421 29.97 1.40 -30.02
N GLU A 422 30.33 1.70 -31.28
CA GLU A 422 31.50 2.55 -31.59
C GLU A 422 31.28 4.00 -31.13
N VAL A 423 30.08 4.56 -31.25
CA VAL A 423 29.77 5.90 -30.73
C VAL A 423 29.90 5.94 -29.20
N LEU A 424 29.42 4.92 -28.48
CA LEU A 424 29.58 4.77 -27.04
C LEU A 424 31.05 4.62 -26.63
N TYR A 425 31.85 3.86 -27.41
CA TYR A 425 33.30 3.75 -27.21
C TYR A 425 34.02 5.10 -27.43
N MET A 426 33.68 5.84 -28.48
CA MET A 426 34.22 7.18 -28.74
C MET A 426 33.88 8.17 -27.62
N ILE A 427 32.67 8.08 -27.06
CA ILE A 427 32.23 8.83 -25.87
C ILE A 427 33.09 8.47 -24.65
N LEU A 428 33.29 7.17 -24.39
CA LEU A 428 34.07 6.68 -23.23
C LEU A 428 35.54 7.13 -23.30
N VAL A 429 36.17 7.00 -24.46
CA VAL A 429 37.56 7.45 -24.68
C VAL A 429 37.68 8.97 -24.50
N ALA A 430 36.73 9.76 -25.02
CA ALA A 430 36.75 11.21 -24.85
C ALA A 430 36.52 11.64 -23.40
N GLY A 431 35.60 10.97 -22.68
CA GLY A 431 35.37 11.19 -21.25
C GLY A 431 36.59 10.85 -20.39
N ASN A 432 37.24 9.71 -20.66
CA ASN A 432 38.47 9.31 -19.97
C ASN A 432 39.64 10.27 -20.23
N PHE A 433 39.74 10.85 -21.42
CA PHE A 433 40.73 11.88 -21.72
C PHE A 433 40.47 13.18 -20.95
N LEU A 434 39.20 13.65 -20.90
CA LEU A 434 38.81 14.85 -20.17
C LEU A 434 38.97 14.71 -18.65
N ASN A 435 38.71 13.52 -18.11
CA ASN A 435 38.81 13.23 -16.68
C ASN A 435 40.19 12.69 -16.25
N SER A 436 41.20 12.76 -17.13
CA SER A 436 42.54 12.20 -16.87
C SER A 436 43.17 12.80 -15.61
N GLY A 437 43.68 11.94 -14.72
CA GLY A 437 44.22 12.32 -13.41
C GLY A 437 43.17 12.60 -12.32
N GLY A 438 41.88 12.65 -12.66
CA GLY A 438 40.77 12.78 -11.70
C GLY A 438 40.14 11.44 -11.32
N TYR A 439 39.32 11.45 -10.26
CA TYR A 439 38.60 10.25 -9.76
C TYR A 439 37.63 9.61 -10.78
N ALA A 440 37.23 10.37 -11.80
CA ALA A 440 36.29 9.95 -12.85
C ALA A 440 36.99 9.58 -14.18
N GLY A 441 38.32 9.48 -14.19
CA GLY A 441 39.10 8.99 -15.33
C GLY A 441 39.27 7.46 -15.30
N ASN A 442 39.87 6.91 -16.37
CA ASN A 442 40.14 5.46 -16.51
C ASN A 442 38.91 4.55 -16.34
N ALA A 443 37.70 5.04 -16.60
CA ALA A 443 36.47 4.27 -16.52
C ALA A 443 36.42 3.20 -17.63
N ALA A 444 36.09 1.96 -17.25
CA ALA A 444 35.84 0.86 -18.19
C ALA A 444 34.47 0.94 -18.88
N GLY A 445 33.57 1.80 -18.38
CA GLY A 445 32.22 2.02 -18.91
C GLY A 445 31.49 3.09 -18.09
N VAL A 446 30.31 3.52 -18.56
CA VAL A 446 29.47 4.53 -17.88
C VAL A 446 28.02 4.09 -17.85
N LYS A 447 27.26 4.50 -16.82
CA LYS A 447 25.80 4.33 -16.78
C LYS A 447 25.16 5.05 -17.97
N LEU A 448 24.22 4.43 -18.68
CA LEU A 448 23.58 5.04 -19.86
C LEU A 448 22.85 6.37 -19.57
N SER A 449 22.37 6.57 -18.34
CA SER A 449 21.82 7.86 -17.90
C SER A 449 22.85 9.01 -17.89
N SER A 450 24.15 8.72 -17.90
CA SER A 450 25.21 9.72 -18.08
C SER A 450 25.27 10.29 -19.49
N LEU A 451 24.71 9.60 -20.50
CA LEU A 451 24.72 10.07 -21.89
C LEU A 451 23.98 11.42 -22.05
N GLN A 452 22.92 11.63 -21.25
CA GLN A 452 22.18 12.89 -21.21
C GLN A 452 23.07 14.08 -20.75
N LYS A 453 24.12 13.84 -19.96
CA LYS A 453 25.02 14.90 -19.45
C LYS A 453 26.10 15.33 -20.45
N ILE A 454 26.25 14.60 -21.57
CA ILE A 454 27.27 14.88 -22.59
C ILE A 454 26.97 16.20 -23.31
N THR A 455 25.70 16.63 -23.36
CA THR A 455 25.31 17.93 -23.93
C THR A 455 25.82 19.11 -23.14
N ASP A 456 26.10 18.93 -21.85
CA ASP A 456 26.39 20.01 -20.90
C ASP A 456 27.88 20.37 -20.89
N ILE A 457 28.73 19.42 -21.29
CA ILE A 457 30.18 19.56 -21.39
C ILE A 457 30.52 20.40 -22.62
N ARG A 458 30.56 21.74 -22.43
CA ARG A 458 30.90 22.72 -23.47
C ARG A 458 32.41 22.74 -23.76
N ALA A 459 32.77 22.99 -25.01
CA ALA A 459 34.15 23.24 -25.41
C ALA A 459 34.43 24.75 -25.49
N ASN A 460 35.71 25.13 -25.54
CA ASN A 460 36.15 26.53 -25.65
C ASN A 460 35.75 27.23 -26.97
N LYS A 461 35.17 26.49 -27.93
CA LYS A 461 34.60 27.03 -29.17
C LYS A 461 33.11 27.34 -28.94
N PRO A 462 32.59 28.53 -29.33
CA PRO A 462 31.17 28.83 -29.21
C PRO A 462 30.30 27.81 -29.96
N ASN A 463 29.13 27.51 -29.39
CA ASN A 463 28.15 26.53 -29.89
C ASN A 463 28.71 25.11 -30.09
N MET A 464 29.72 24.71 -29.31
CA MET A 464 30.34 23.38 -29.35
C MET A 464 30.26 22.70 -27.98
N ASN A 465 29.86 21.43 -27.95
CA ASN A 465 29.90 20.56 -26.76
C ASN A 465 30.48 19.18 -27.11
N LEU A 466 30.57 18.28 -26.13
CA LEU A 466 31.21 16.98 -26.30
C LEU A 466 30.51 16.09 -27.35
N ILE A 467 29.17 16.10 -27.45
CA ILE A 467 28.48 15.28 -28.47
C ILE A 467 28.71 15.81 -29.89
N HIS A 468 28.76 17.15 -30.09
CA HIS A 468 29.17 17.74 -31.37
C HIS A 468 30.62 17.37 -31.73
N TYR A 469 31.50 17.22 -30.73
CA TYR A 469 32.89 16.78 -30.96
C TYR A 469 32.96 15.31 -31.37
N VAL A 470 32.20 14.42 -30.70
CA VAL A 470 32.11 13.00 -31.07
C VAL A 470 31.57 12.85 -32.50
N ALA A 471 30.50 13.56 -32.86
CA ALA A 471 29.94 13.56 -34.22
C ALA A 471 30.96 14.00 -35.29
N LEU A 472 31.70 15.09 -35.04
CA LEU A 472 32.77 15.57 -35.93
C LEU A 472 33.92 14.56 -36.08
N GLN A 473 34.22 13.77 -35.04
CA GLN A 473 35.22 12.70 -35.13
C GLN A 473 34.68 11.43 -35.81
N ALA A 474 33.37 11.18 -35.76
CA ALA A 474 32.71 10.09 -36.47
C ALA A 474 32.67 10.37 -37.98
N GLU A 475 32.35 11.60 -38.38
CA GLU A 475 32.44 12.08 -39.77
C GLU A 475 33.85 11.88 -40.35
N LYS A 476 34.90 12.33 -39.63
CA LYS A 476 36.32 12.17 -40.04
C LYS A 476 36.80 10.74 -40.20
N ARG A 477 36.11 9.76 -39.62
CA ARG A 477 36.41 8.32 -39.79
C ARG A 477 35.85 7.77 -41.11
N ASN A 478 35.18 8.59 -41.92
CA ASN A 478 34.57 8.22 -43.21
C ASN A 478 33.59 7.03 -43.12
N ASN A 479 32.97 6.82 -41.95
CA ASN A 479 31.98 5.77 -41.73
C ASN A 479 30.59 6.39 -41.52
N PRO A 480 29.76 6.55 -42.57
CA PRO A 480 28.48 7.24 -42.47
C PRO A 480 27.49 6.56 -41.52
N LYS A 481 27.64 5.25 -41.27
CA LYS A 481 26.78 4.50 -40.32
C LYS A 481 26.88 5.04 -38.88
N LEU A 482 27.99 5.68 -38.52
CA LEU A 482 28.17 6.32 -37.20
C LEU A 482 27.38 7.63 -37.04
N LEU A 483 26.85 8.19 -38.14
CA LEU A 483 25.99 9.37 -38.13
C LEU A 483 24.50 9.00 -38.21
N THR A 484 24.18 7.81 -38.74
CA THR A 484 22.82 7.27 -38.91
C THR A 484 22.54 6.08 -37.96
N PHE A 485 23.25 5.98 -36.84
CA PHE A 485 23.10 4.83 -35.91
C PHE A 485 21.71 4.80 -35.25
N ALA A 486 21.08 5.98 -35.09
CA ALA A 486 19.77 6.16 -34.49
C ALA A 486 18.63 5.55 -35.33
N ASP A 487 18.80 5.48 -36.65
CA ASP A 487 17.83 4.88 -37.57
C ASP A 487 17.66 3.36 -37.31
N ASN A 488 18.70 2.72 -36.73
CA ASN A 488 18.71 1.30 -36.35
C ASN A 488 18.41 1.07 -34.85
N VAL A 489 17.62 1.97 -34.22
CA VAL A 489 16.99 1.75 -32.90
C VAL A 489 15.55 2.27 -32.88
N GLY A 490 14.85 2.26 -34.02
CA GLY A 490 13.50 2.86 -34.13
C GLY A 490 12.47 2.30 -33.13
N VAL A 491 12.58 1.01 -32.79
CA VAL A 491 11.70 0.35 -31.81
C VAL A 491 11.90 0.88 -30.39
N LEU A 492 13.04 1.52 -30.09
CA LEU A 492 13.35 2.07 -28.78
C LEU A 492 12.42 3.22 -28.37
N GLU A 493 11.82 3.95 -29.32
CA GLU A 493 10.80 4.97 -28.97
C GLU A 493 9.50 4.30 -28.51
N ASP A 494 9.10 3.18 -29.13
CA ASP A 494 7.90 2.43 -28.76
C ASP A 494 8.08 1.56 -27.52
N ALA A 495 9.29 1.08 -27.26
CA ALA A 495 9.67 0.39 -26.03
C ALA A 495 9.85 1.32 -24.81
N ALA A 496 9.79 2.64 -25.01
CA ALA A 496 9.93 3.66 -23.95
C ALA A 496 8.60 4.32 -23.54
N LYS A 497 7.46 3.79 -24.00
CA LYS A 497 6.10 4.32 -23.78
C LYS A 497 5.29 3.46 -22.79
#